data_AF-A0A2G6GCY0-F1
#
_entry.id   AF-A0A2G6GCY0-F1
#
_cell.length_a   1.000
_cell.length_b   1.000
_cell.length_c   1.000
_cell.angle_alpha   90.00
_cell.angle_beta   90.00
_cell.angle_gamma   90.00
#
_symmetry.space_group_name_H-M   'P 1'
#
loop_
_entity.id
_entity.type
_entity.pdbx_description
1 polymer ?
#
loop_
_entity_poly.entity_id
_entity_poly.type
_entity_poly.pdbx_seq_one_letter_code
_entity_poly.pdbx_strand_id
1 'polypeptide(L)'
;GVMAEYFMREKGIAWPENIAPAEYYIIVIGEENLEKAEKLAKSLEKEGKTVILDDRMGKKFGFGQKAGDCELWGIPNRIVISKKTLEKGGYELLKRGEEEVIVRL
;
A
#
# COMPACT_ATOMS: atom_id res chain seq x y z
N GLY A 1 -0.91 -11.05 22.46
CA GLY A 1 0.29 -10.22 22.71
C GLY A 1 -0.17 -8.79 22.88
N VAL A 2 0.15 -8.18 24.03
CA VAL A 2 -0.52 -6.97 24.56
C VAL A 2 -0.61 -5.82 23.54
N MET A 3 0.41 -5.60 22.72
CA MET A 3 0.42 -4.54 21.70
C MET A 3 -0.57 -4.79 20.56
N ALA A 4 -0.63 -6.02 20.04
CA ALA A 4 -1.55 -6.36 18.96
C ALA A 4 -3.01 -6.27 19.41
N GLU A 5 -3.31 -6.67 20.65
CA GLU A 5 -4.64 -6.56 21.25
C GLU A 5 -5.06 -5.09 21.43
N TYR A 6 -4.15 -4.23 21.90
CA TYR A 6 -4.43 -2.81 22.13
C TYR A 6 -4.77 -2.05 20.84
N PHE A 7 -4.06 -2.37 19.75
CA PHE A 7 -4.24 -1.70 18.46
C PHE A 7 -5.26 -2.39 17.54
N MET A 8 -5.88 -3.49 17.96
CA MET A 8 -6.88 -4.18 17.15
C MET A 8 -8.11 -3.29 16.90
N ARG A 9 -8.58 -3.30 15.66
CA ARG A 9 -9.82 -2.64 15.19
C ARG A 9 -10.64 -3.65 14.41
N GLU A 10 -11.87 -3.27 14.06
CA GLU A 10 -12.82 -4.12 13.32
C GLU A 10 -12.23 -4.67 12.00
N LYS A 11 -11.43 -3.86 11.30
CA LYS A 11 -10.85 -4.20 9.98
C LYS A 11 -9.39 -4.67 10.01
N GLY A 12 -8.81 -4.87 11.20
CA GLY A 12 -7.39 -5.23 11.35
C GLY A 12 -6.67 -4.38 12.40
N ILE A 13 -5.34 -4.46 12.44
CA ILE A 13 -4.54 -3.79 13.48
C ILE A 13 -4.24 -2.34 13.07
N ALA A 14 -4.38 -1.37 13.97
CA ALA A 14 -4.04 0.04 13.76
C ALA A 14 -2.69 0.41 14.38
N TRP A 15 -1.60 -0.06 13.77
CA TRP A 15 -0.26 0.23 14.25
C TRP A 15 0.06 1.73 14.21
N PRO A 16 0.80 2.25 15.21
CA PRO A 16 1.58 3.46 15.06
C PRO A 16 2.61 3.30 13.91
N GLU A 17 2.95 4.39 13.23
CA GLU A 17 3.84 4.36 12.05
C GLU A 17 5.19 3.67 12.33
N ASN A 18 5.75 3.87 13.52
CA ASN A 18 7.04 3.32 13.92
C ASN A 18 7.00 1.84 14.33
N ILE A 19 5.81 1.22 14.37
CA ILE A 19 5.61 -0.18 14.77
C ILE A 19 5.10 -1.02 13.60
N ALA A 20 4.47 -0.39 12.61
CA ALA A 20 3.92 -1.08 11.45
C ALA A 20 5.00 -1.93 10.73
N PRO A 21 4.64 -3.10 10.17
CA PRO A 21 5.59 -3.96 9.45
C PRO A 21 6.30 -3.27 8.28
N ALA A 22 5.65 -2.27 7.68
CA ALA A 22 6.21 -1.36 6.71
C ALA A 22 5.46 -0.02 6.78
N GLU A 23 6.06 1.04 6.27
CA GLU A 23 5.43 2.35 6.15
C GLU A 23 4.48 2.40 4.94
N TYR A 24 4.86 1.76 3.83
CA TYR A 24 4.11 1.76 2.57
C TYR A 24 3.76 0.36 2.08
N TYR A 25 2.54 0.20 1.55
CA TYR A 25 2.09 -0.98 0.83
C TYR A 25 1.69 -0.56 -0.60
N ILE A 26 2.47 -0.96 -1.60
CA ILE A 26 2.23 -0.64 -3.01
C ILE A 26 1.47 -1.80 -3.66
N ILE A 27 0.23 -1.53 -4.06
CA ILE A 27 -0.62 -2.44 -4.81
C ILE A 27 -0.40 -2.21 -6.30
N VAL A 28 0.10 -3.23 -6.99
CA VAL A 28 0.20 -3.24 -8.45
C VAL A 28 -1.02 -3.91 -9.05
N ILE A 29 -1.70 -3.20 -9.96
CA ILE A 29 -2.83 -3.71 -10.73
C ILE A 29 -2.45 -3.71 -12.20
N GLY A 30 -2.28 -4.90 -12.79
CA GLY A 30 -1.82 -5.08 -14.17
C GLY A 30 -0.30 -5.22 -14.26
N GLU A 31 0.16 -6.22 -15.01
CA GLU A 31 1.59 -6.53 -15.19
C GLU A 31 2.34 -5.39 -15.89
N GLU A 32 1.66 -4.64 -16.76
CA GLU A 32 2.24 -3.51 -17.48
C GLU A 32 2.68 -2.36 -16.57
N ASN A 33 2.24 -2.37 -15.30
CA ASN A 33 2.51 -1.33 -14.32
C ASN A 33 3.63 -1.69 -13.35
N LEU A 34 4.17 -2.91 -13.42
CA LEU A 34 5.17 -3.44 -12.49
C LEU A 34 6.45 -2.60 -12.46
N GLU A 35 6.98 -2.25 -13.63
CA GLU A 35 8.23 -1.47 -13.74
C GLU A 35 8.11 -0.10 -13.05
N LYS A 36 6.95 0.56 -13.18
CA LYS A 36 6.69 1.84 -12.52
C LYS A 36 6.55 1.67 -11.01
N ALA A 37 5.92 0.59 -10.57
CA ALA A 37 5.78 0.28 -9.16
C ALA A 37 7.12 -0.03 -8.49
N GLU A 38 7.99 -0.81 -9.14
CA GLU A 38 9.34 -1.07 -8.66
C GLU A 38 10.18 0.21 -8.60
N LYS A 39 10.05 1.11 -9.59
CA LYS A 39 10.74 2.41 -9.57
C LYS A 39 10.31 3.26 -8.38
N LEU A 40 9.01 3.32 -8.09
CA LEU A 40 8.48 4.03 -6.93
C LEU A 40 8.96 3.40 -5.62
N ALA A 41 8.88 2.07 -5.50
CA ALA A 41 9.36 1.32 -4.34
C ALA A 41 10.83 1.65 -4.05
N LYS A 42 11.69 1.53 -5.07
CA LYS A 42 13.12 1.86 -4.96
C LYS A 42 13.38 3.32 -4.60
N SER A 43 12.54 4.26 -5.03
CA SER A 43 12.66 5.67 -4.64
C SER A 43 12.40 5.85 -3.15
N LEU A 44 11.29 5.29 -2.66
CA LEU A 44 10.92 5.34 -1.24
C LEU A 44 11.97 4.64 -0.36
N GLU A 45 12.46 3.48 -0.78
CA GLU A 45 13.53 2.75 -0.07
C GLU A 45 14.83 3.57 0.00
N LYS A 46 15.19 4.32 -1.07
CA LYS A 46 16.35 5.24 -1.04
C LYS A 46 16.18 6.39 -0.06
N GLU A 47 14.94 6.80 0.22
CA GLU A 47 14.60 7.79 1.25
C GLU A 47 14.58 7.17 2.66
N GLY A 48 14.94 5.89 2.80
CA GLY A 48 14.97 5.17 4.06
C GLY A 48 13.62 4.64 4.51
N LYS A 49 12.62 4.61 3.61
CA LYS A 49 11.28 4.11 3.89
C LYS A 49 11.18 2.60 3.75
N THR A 50 10.34 1.98 4.56
CA THR A 50 10.01 0.55 4.43
C THR A 50 8.82 0.35 3.52
N VAL A 51 8.96 -0.54 2.53
CA VAL A 51 7.97 -0.74 1.47
C VAL A 51 7.65 -2.23 1.29
N ILE A 52 6.38 -2.55 1.16
CA ILE A 52 5.89 -3.83 0.65
C ILE A 52 5.37 -3.60 -0.76
N LEU A 53 5.97 -4.24 -1.75
CA LEU A 53 5.47 -4.26 -3.13
C LEU A 53 4.62 -5.51 -3.34
N ASP A 54 3.32 -5.34 -3.56
CA ASP A 54 2.39 -6.43 -3.86
C ASP A 54 2.15 -6.55 -5.37
N ASP A 55 3.03 -7.33 -5.99
CA ASP A 55 3.02 -7.69 -7.40
C ASP A 55 2.27 -9.00 -7.70
N ARG A 56 1.58 -9.59 -6.72
CA ARG A 56 0.86 -10.86 -6.90
C ARG A 56 -0.19 -10.72 -7.99
N MET A 57 -0.15 -11.57 -9.02
CA MET A 57 -1.06 -11.51 -10.17
C MET A 57 -2.06 -12.67 -10.21
N GLY A 58 -3.17 -12.45 -10.92
CA GLY A 58 -4.19 -13.46 -11.21
C GLY A 58 -5.54 -13.18 -10.56
N LYS A 59 -6.56 -13.97 -10.93
CA LYS A 59 -7.96 -13.74 -10.53
C LYS A 59 -8.19 -13.69 -9.01
N LYS A 60 -7.34 -14.35 -8.24
CA LYS A 60 -7.41 -14.39 -6.76
C LYS A 60 -6.80 -13.16 -6.09
N PHE A 61 -5.90 -12.45 -6.76
CA PHE A 61 -5.13 -11.32 -6.22
C PHE A 61 -5.60 -10.00 -6.83
N GLY A 62 -6.91 -9.76 -6.80
CA GLY A 62 -7.49 -8.48 -7.21
C GLY A 62 -7.29 -7.38 -6.15
N PHE A 63 -7.58 -6.14 -6.54
CA PHE A 63 -7.46 -4.97 -5.65
C PHE A 63 -8.06 -5.18 -4.26
N GLY A 64 -9.30 -5.69 -4.18
CA GLY A 64 -9.97 -5.89 -2.89
C GLY A 64 -9.24 -6.84 -1.94
N GLN A 65 -8.62 -7.91 -2.45
CA GLN A 65 -7.82 -8.83 -1.62
C GLN A 65 -6.56 -8.15 -1.12
N LYS A 66 -5.82 -7.49 -2.02
CA LYS A 66 -4.57 -6.79 -1.68
C LYS A 66 -4.81 -5.64 -0.70
N ALA A 67 -5.90 -4.90 -0.90
CA ALA A 67 -6.35 -3.84 -0.01
C ALA A 67 -6.73 -4.38 1.38
N GLY A 68 -7.42 -5.52 1.43
CA GLY A 68 -7.75 -6.23 2.67
C GLY A 68 -6.51 -6.71 3.42
N ASP A 69 -5.51 -7.27 2.71
CA ASP A 69 -4.24 -7.68 3.31
C ASP A 69 -3.49 -6.48 3.92
N CYS A 70 -3.45 -5.35 3.22
CA CYS A 70 -2.88 -4.10 3.72
C CYS A 70 -3.58 -3.59 4.99
N GLU A 71 -4.92 -3.62 5.03
CA GLU A 71 -5.71 -3.21 6.19
C GLU A 71 -5.53 -4.17 7.37
N LEU A 72 -5.51 -5.48 7.10
CA LEU A 72 -5.30 -6.52 8.10
C LEU A 72 -3.94 -6.37 8.79
N TRP A 73 -2.88 -6.14 8.01
CA TRP A 73 -1.52 -5.94 8.52
C TRP A 73 -1.30 -4.57 9.13
N GLY A 74 -2.23 -3.63 8.92
CA GLY A 74 -2.20 -2.33 9.55
C GLY A 74 -1.16 -1.38 8.97
N ILE A 75 -0.88 -1.49 7.67
CA ILE A 75 0.11 -0.62 7.02
C ILE A 75 -0.46 0.80 6.91
N PRO A 76 0.27 1.85 7.35
CA PRO A 76 -0.27 3.21 7.43
C PRO A 76 -0.56 3.85 6.07
N ASN A 77 0.29 3.60 5.06
CA ASN A 77 0.18 4.20 3.74
C ASN A 77 -0.05 3.11 2.68
N ARG A 78 -1.18 3.19 1.97
CA ARG A 78 -1.48 2.32 0.82
C ARG A 78 -1.33 3.11 -0.47
N ILE A 79 -0.52 2.61 -1.38
CA ILE A 79 -0.34 3.17 -2.71
C ILE A 79 -0.96 2.22 -3.73
N VAL A 80 -1.71 2.76 -4.69
CA VAL A 80 -2.27 1.97 -5.81
C VAL A 80 -1.69 2.48 -7.11
N ILE A 81 -1.09 1.56 -7.87
CA ILE A 81 -0.61 1.82 -9.22
C ILE A 81 -1.43 0.95 -10.18
N SER A 82 -2.15 1.63 -11.05
CA SER A 82 -2.94 1.03 -12.11
C SER A 82 -2.87 1.87 -13.37
N LYS A 83 -3.31 1.32 -14.49
CA LYS A 83 -3.48 2.08 -15.73
C LYS A 83 -4.25 3.39 -15.51
N LYS A 84 -5.34 3.36 -14.73
CA LYS A 84 -6.20 4.53 -14.44
C LYS A 84 -5.46 5.61 -13.65
N THR A 85 -4.65 5.26 -12.66
CA THR A 85 -3.91 6.25 -11.87
C THR A 85 -2.79 6.87 -12.69
N LEU A 86 -2.13 6.06 -13.52
CA LEU A 86 -1.06 6.51 -14.41
C LEU A 86 -1.57 7.40 -15.55
N GLU A 87 -2.77 7.15 -16.08
CA GLU A 87 -3.44 8.05 -17.04
C GLU A 87 -3.75 9.43 -16.42
N LYS A 88 -3.95 9.49 -15.10
CA LYS A 88 -4.07 10.75 -14.34
C LYS A 88 -2.72 11.39 -13.99
N GLY A 89 -1.61 10.80 -14.45
CA GLY A 89 -0.25 11.30 -14.22
C GLY A 89 0.30 11.00 -12.84
N GLY A 90 -0.17 9.94 -12.16
CA GLY A 90 0.25 9.68 -10.80
C GLY A 90 -0.06 8.28 -10.25
N TYR A 91 -0.05 8.19 -8.94
CA TYR A 91 -0.54 7.06 -8.16
C TYR A 91 -1.58 7.54 -7.15
N GLU A 92 -2.35 6.61 -6.64
CA GLU A 92 -3.35 6.87 -5.60
C GLU A 92 -2.73 6.55 -4.24
N LEU A 93 -2.82 7.47 -3.29
CA LEU A 93 -2.34 7.33 -1.93
C LEU A 93 -3.52 7.41 -0.97
N LEU A 94 -3.67 6.39 -0.15
CA LEU A 94 -4.56 6.39 1.00
C LEU A 94 -3.72 6.29 2.26
N LYS A 95 -3.79 7.33 3.09
CA LYS A 95 -3.34 7.27 4.48
C LYS A 95 -4.48 6.75 5.35
N ARG A 96 -4.16 5.90 6.31
CA ARG A 96 -5.20 5.33 7.18
C ARG A 96 -5.96 6.44 7.91
N GLY A 97 -7.28 6.43 7.75
CA GLY A 97 -8.18 7.40 8.40
C GLY A 97 -8.31 8.73 7.66
N GLU A 98 -7.65 8.88 6.51
CA GLU A 98 -7.78 10.03 5.63
C GLU A 98 -8.52 9.67 4.34
N GLU A 99 -8.85 10.68 3.55
CA GLU A 99 -9.37 10.49 2.19
C GLU A 99 -8.25 10.11 1.22
N GLU A 100 -8.64 9.40 0.18
CA GLU A 100 -7.75 9.01 -0.89
C GLU A 100 -7.39 10.20 -1.79
N VAL A 101 -6.10 10.34 -2.11
CA VAL A 101 -5.58 11.43 -2.94
C VAL A 101 -4.74 10.92 -4.10
N ILE A 102 -4.81 11.60 -5.24
CA ILE A 102 -3.91 11.33 -6.38
C ILE A 102 -2.62 12.14 -6.17
N VAL A 103 -1.49 11.43 -6.05
CA VAL A 103 -0.15 12.02 -5.99
C VAL A 103 0.48 11.92 -7.37
N ARG A 104 0.93 13.06 -7.91
CA ARG A 104 1.58 13.11 -9.22
C ARG A 104 3.00 12.54 -9.14
N LEU A 105 3.38 11.76 -10.15
CA LEU A 105 4.73 11.22 -10.34
C LEU A 105 5.69 12.29 -10.87
#